data_AF-A0A950MM80-F1
#
_entry.id   AF-A0A950MM80-F1
#
_cell.length_a   1.000
_cell.length_b   1.000
_cell.length_c   1.000
_cell.angle_alpha   90.00
_cell.angle_beta   90.00
_cell.angle_gamma   90.00
#
_symmetry.space_group_name_H-M   'P 1'
#
loop_
_entity.id
_entity.type
_entity.pdbx_description
1 polymer ?
#
loop_
_entity_poly.entity_id
_entity_poly.type
_entity_poly.pdbx_seq_one_letter_code
_entity_poly.pdbx_strand_id
1 'polypeptide(L)'
;RAGQYQKALQALQQAVLLEPNSTGPYILLGKVMLKQQDPVSAAMYLDRAERMDPNNYMTHSLLGQAYRALGRTAEAIREAETAEKLQSASTPNLGSPR
;
A
#
# COMPACT_ATOMS: atom_id res chain seq x y z
N ARG A 1 2.49 -6.02 -21.21
CA ARG A 1 2.36 -5.60 -19.78
C ARG A 1 3.30 -4.44 -19.41
N ALA A 2 4.60 -4.47 -19.79
CA ALA A 2 5.56 -3.38 -19.50
C ALA A 2 5.09 -1.95 -19.89
N GLY A 3 4.53 -1.76 -21.09
CA GLY A 3 4.09 -0.44 -21.54
C GLY A 3 2.91 0.19 -20.76
N GLN A 4 2.14 -0.60 -20.01
CA GLN A 4 1.05 -0.06 -19.17
C GLN A 4 1.58 0.42 -17.81
N TYR A 5 2.59 -0.24 -17.26
CA TYR A 5 3.21 0.18 -15.99
C TYR A 5 3.97 1.49 -16.15
N GLN A 6 4.62 1.71 -17.29
CA GLN A 6 5.36 2.94 -17.54
C GLN A 6 4.45 4.16 -17.70
N LYS A 7 3.29 4.00 -18.35
CA LYS A 7 2.25 5.02 -18.40
C LYS A 7 1.63 5.29 -17.02
N ALA A 8 1.36 4.24 -16.25
CA ALA A 8 0.86 4.37 -14.89
C ALA A 8 1.86 5.14 -14.01
N LEU A 9 3.16 4.85 -14.13
CA LEU A 9 4.22 5.57 -13.42
C LEU A 9 4.24 7.06 -13.76
N GLN A 10 4.19 7.42 -15.04
CA GLN A 10 4.16 8.82 -15.47
C GLN A 10 2.91 9.55 -14.93
N ALA A 11 1.74 8.93 -15.03
CA ALA A 11 0.50 9.51 -14.51
C ALA A 11 0.54 9.69 -12.99
N LEU A 12 1.08 8.71 -12.26
CA LEU A 12 1.21 8.76 -10.81
C LEU A 12 2.26 9.78 -10.35
N GLN A 13 3.36 9.93 -11.08
CA GLN A 13 4.35 10.97 -10.83
C GLN A 13 3.75 12.37 -11.00
N GLN A 14 2.92 12.57 -12.04
CA GLN A 14 2.17 13.82 -12.20
C GLN A 14 1.16 14.02 -11.07
N ALA A 15 0.46 12.97 -10.65
CA ALA A 15 -0.47 13.04 -9.53
C ALA A 15 0.22 13.43 -8.22
N VAL A 16 1.42 12.92 -7.96
CA VAL A 16 2.24 13.32 -6.79
C VAL A 16 2.69 14.79 -6.87
N LEU A 17 2.93 15.32 -8.07
CA LEU A 17 3.27 16.74 -8.26
C LEU A 17 2.06 17.65 -8.06
N LEU A 18 0.87 17.22 -8.51
CA LEU A 18 -0.36 18.00 -8.41
C LEU A 18 -0.98 17.93 -7.01
N GLU A 19 -0.93 16.77 -6.39
CA GLU A 19 -1.50 16.49 -5.07
C GLU A 19 -0.47 15.78 -4.18
N PRO A 20 0.58 16.48 -3.72
CA PRO A 20 1.63 15.88 -2.89
C PRO A 20 1.12 15.37 -1.54
N ASN A 21 -0.06 15.84 -1.11
CA ASN A 21 -0.70 15.46 0.15
C ASN A 21 -1.72 14.32 -0.03
N SER A 22 -1.86 13.75 -1.22
CA SER A 22 -2.74 12.62 -1.48
C SER A 22 -2.00 11.30 -1.28
N THR A 23 -2.53 10.43 -0.43
CA THR A 23 -1.94 9.10 -0.15
C THR A 23 -2.14 8.12 -1.32
N GLY A 24 -3.23 8.29 -2.09
CA GLY A 24 -3.64 7.38 -3.16
C GLY A 24 -2.57 7.13 -4.24
N PRO A 25 -1.93 8.16 -4.80
CA PRO A 25 -0.85 8.00 -5.77
C PRO A 25 0.33 7.17 -5.26
N TYR A 26 0.72 7.33 -3.99
CA TYR A 26 1.81 6.57 -3.38
C TYR A 26 1.44 5.08 -3.20
N ILE A 27 0.21 4.78 -2.78
CA ILE A 27 -0.32 3.41 -2.69
C ILE A 27 -0.29 2.73 -4.08
N LEU A 28 -0.74 3.45 -5.11
CA LEU A 28 -0.75 2.93 -6.48
C LEU A 28 0.66 2.72 -7.04
N LEU A 29 1.61 3.61 -6.74
CA LEU A 29 3.02 3.43 -7.10
C LEU A 29 3.57 2.17 -6.45
N GLY A 30 3.34 1.98 -5.15
CA GLY A 30 3.76 0.79 -4.41
C GLY A 30 3.20 -0.50 -5.03
N LYS A 31 1.90 -0.50 -5.34
CA LYS A 31 1.23 -1.63 -6.01
C LYS A 31 1.83 -1.93 -7.38
N VAL A 32 2.15 -0.91 -8.17
CA VAL A 32 2.79 -1.06 -9.49
C VAL A 32 4.20 -1.64 -9.34
N MET A 33 4.96 -1.22 -8.34
CA MET A 33 6.31 -1.75 -8.06
C MET A 33 6.27 -3.23 -7.64
N LEU A 34 5.31 -3.64 -6.80
CA LEU A 34 5.09 -5.05 -6.48
C LEU A 34 4.80 -5.90 -7.73
N LYS A 35 4.02 -5.37 -8.66
CA LYS A 35 3.72 -6.05 -9.94
C LYS A 35 4.93 -6.14 -10.86
N GLN A 36 5.88 -5.23 -10.72
CA GLN A 36 7.17 -5.25 -11.42
C GLN A 36 8.23 -6.11 -10.72
N GLN A 37 7.87 -6.80 -9.63
CA GLN A 37 8.80 -7.56 -8.79
C GLN A 37 9.94 -6.69 -8.23
N ASP A 38 9.67 -5.40 -8.01
CA ASP A 38 10.54 -4.49 -7.30
C ASP A 38 9.93 -4.18 -5.92
N PRO A 39 10.08 -5.10 -4.94
CA PRO A 39 9.52 -4.89 -3.62
C PRO A 39 10.28 -3.83 -2.81
N VAL A 40 11.51 -3.46 -3.20
CA VAL A 40 12.29 -2.40 -2.55
C VAL A 40 11.62 -1.05 -2.81
N SER A 41 11.41 -0.71 -4.09
CA SER A 41 10.71 0.53 -4.47
C SER A 41 9.27 0.52 -3.95
N ALA A 42 8.61 -0.64 -3.94
CA ALA A 42 7.28 -0.76 -3.38
C ALA A 42 7.23 -0.33 -1.90
N ALA A 43 8.12 -0.87 -1.07
CA ALA A 43 8.20 -0.52 0.35
C ALA A 43 8.47 0.97 0.55
N MET A 44 9.34 1.59 -0.27
CA MET A 44 9.63 3.03 -0.17
C MET A 44 8.40 3.90 -0.44
N TYR A 45 7.63 3.63 -1.49
CA TYR A 45 6.42 4.40 -1.79
C TYR A 45 5.33 4.17 -0.75
N LEU A 46 5.21 2.94 -0.24
CA LEU A 46 4.20 2.60 0.75
C LEU A 46 4.52 3.12 2.16
N ASP A 47 5.80 3.18 2.57
CA ASP A 47 6.21 3.86 3.83
C ASP A 47 5.81 5.34 3.79
N ARG A 48 5.96 5.99 2.64
CA ARG A 48 5.48 7.36 2.47
C ARG A 48 3.96 7.46 2.58
N ALA A 49 3.23 6.50 2.00
CA ALA A 49 1.78 6.45 2.14
C ALA A 49 1.34 6.23 3.60
N GLU A 50 2.04 5.37 4.34
CA GLU A 50 1.76 5.05 5.74
C GLU A 50 1.97 6.28 6.63
N ARG A 51 3.06 7.02 6.44
CA ARG A 51 3.32 8.26 7.18
C ARG A 51 2.26 9.34 6.96
N MET A 52 1.60 9.32 5.81
CA MET A 52 0.53 10.27 5.46
C MET A 52 -0.83 9.82 5.99
N ASP A 53 -1.14 8.52 5.89
CA ASP A 53 -2.37 7.92 6.40
C ASP A 53 -2.06 6.56 7.04
N PRO A 54 -1.74 6.54 8.35
CA PRO A 54 -1.39 5.33 9.08
C PRO A 54 -2.63 4.47 9.41
N ASN A 55 -3.84 4.92 9.06
CA ASN A 55 -5.06 4.14 9.26
C ASN A 55 -5.52 3.46 7.97
N ASN A 56 -4.72 3.54 6.90
CA ASN A 56 -5.06 2.95 5.62
C ASN A 56 -4.72 1.45 5.59
N TYR A 57 -5.73 0.60 5.76
CA TYR A 57 -5.53 -0.85 5.73
C TYR A 57 -4.88 -1.35 4.43
N MET A 58 -5.12 -0.68 3.29
CA MET A 58 -4.54 -1.06 1.99
C MET A 58 -3.03 -0.82 1.96
N THR A 59 -2.56 0.29 2.54
CA THR A 59 -1.13 0.57 2.65
C THR A 59 -0.42 -0.53 3.44
N HIS A 60 -0.92 -0.86 4.63
CA HIS A 60 -0.36 -1.93 5.47
C HIS A 60 -0.41 -3.31 4.76
N SER A 61 -1.51 -3.64 4.08
CA SER A 61 -1.61 -4.89 3.32
C SER A 61 -0.56 -4.99 2.21
N LEU A 62 -0.26 -3.89 1.52
CA LEU A 62 0.76 -3.85 0.47
C LEU A 62 2.18 -3.82 1.04
N LEU A 63 2.42 -3.17 2.19
CA LEU A 63 3.71 -3.23 2.90
C LEU A 63 4.00 -4.66 3.34
N GLY A 64 3.00 -5.36 3.87
CA GLY A 64 3.13 -6.78 4.21
C GLY A 64 3.56 -7.65 3.02
N GLN A 65 2.99 -7.40 1.84
CA GLN A 65 3.39 -8.07 0.60
C GLN A 65 4.83 -7.71 0.17
N ALA A 66 5.20 -6.43 0.27
CA ALA A 66 6.55 -5.96 -0.05
C ALA A 66 7.60 -6.59 0.87
N TYR A 67 7.39 -6.54 2.18
CA TYR A 67 8.29 -7.14 3.15
C TYR A 67 8.40 -8.65 3.02
N ARG A 68 7.29 -9.34 2.72
CA ARG A 68 7.33 -10.77 2.43
C ARG A 68 8.22 -11.09 1.22
N ALA A 69 8.10 -10.30 0.14
CA ALA A 69 8.93 -10.45 -1.05
C ALA A 69 10.42 -10.11 -0.79
N LEU A 70 10.72 -9.27 0.21
CA LEU A 70 12.07 -8.95 0.67
C LEU A 70 12.64 -9.97 1.67
N GLY A 71 11.88 -11.00 2.05
CA GLY A 71 12.29 -11.96 3.09
C GLY A 71 12.22 -11.41 4.53
N ARG A 72 11.62 -10.22 4.70
CA ARG A 72 11.42 -9.54 5.99
C ARG A 72 10.13 -10.05 6.66
N THR A 73 10.13 -11.33 7.03
CA THR A 73 8.92 -12.02 7.51
C THR A 73 8.31 -11.38 8.75
N ALA A 74 9.13 -10.92 9.70
CA ALA A 74 8.64 -10.29 10.93
C ALA A 74 7.92 -8.96 10.66
N GLU A 75 8.46 -8.12 9.76
CA GLU A 75 7.80 -6.89 9.32
C GLU A 75 6.50 -7.23 8.57
N ALA A 76 6.55 -8.23 7.67
CA ALA A 76 5.37 -8.63 6.89
C ALA A 76 4.18 -9.06 7.75
N ILE A 77 4.43 -9.82 8.83
CA ILE A 77 3.39 -10.26 9.76
C ILE A 77 2.78 -9.06 10.50
N ARG A 78 3.61 -8.15 11.02
CA ARG A 78 3.13 -6.95 11.73
C ARG A 78 2.23 -6.08 10.85
N GLU A 79 2.62 -5.89 9.59
CA GLU A 79 1.83 -5.12 8.63
C GLU A 79 0.50 -5.80 8.30
N ALA A 80 0.50 -7.12 8.12
CA ALA A 80 -0.72 -7.88 7.87
C ALA A 80 -1.70 -7.80 9.06
N GLU A 81 -1.22 -7.97 10.29
CA GLU A 81 -2.03 -7.84 11.50
C GLU A 81 -2.61 -6.43 11.65
N THR A 82 -1.84 -5.40 11.31
CA THR A 82 -2.29 -4.01 11.35
C THR A 82 -3.36 -3.75 10.30
N ALA A 83 -3.18 -4.27 9.07
CA ALA A 83 -4.18 -4.19 8.02
C ALA A 83 -5.51 -4.86 8.43
N GLU A 84 -5.47 -6.04 9.05
CA GLU A 84 -6.67 -6.74 9.54
C GLU A 84 -7.39 -5.95 10.65
N LYS A 85 -6.65 -5.38 11.59
CA LYS A 85 -7.20 -4.52 12.65
C LYS A 85 -7.87 -3.28 12.08
N LEU A 86 -7.23 -2.61 11.12
CA LEU A 86 -7.77 -1.41 10.49
C LEU A 86 -8.98 -1.72 9.59
N GLN A 87 -8.95 -2.84 8.87
CA GLN A 87 -10.07 -3.28 8.04
C GLN A 87 -11.30 -3.61 8.90
N SER A 88 -11.12 -4.35 9.99
CA SER A 88 -12.20 -4.70 10.91
C SER A 88 -12.74 -3.48 11.67
N ALA A 89 -11.90 -2.50 12.01
CA ALA A 89 -12.33 -1.23 12.58
C ALA A 89 -13.08 -0.34 11.56
N SER A 90 -12.74 -0.44 10.27
CA SER A 90 -13.37 0.33 9.18
C SER A 90 -14.69 -0.27 8.71
N THR A 91 -14.92 -1.56 8.89
CA THR A 91 -16.23 -2.19 8.72
C THR A 91 -17.02 -2.00 10.02
N PRO A 92 -18.05 -1.11 10.08
CA PRO A 92 -18.96 -1.17 11.21
C PRO A 92 -19.59 -2.56 11.20
N ASN A 93 -19.41 -3.29 12.29
CA ASN A 93 -19.93 -4.63 12.51
C ASN A 93 -21.46 -4.63 12.31
N LEU A 94 -21.91 -4.86 11.08
CA LEU A 94 -23.32 -5.07 10.74
C LEU A 94 -23.64 -6.54 10.99
N GLY A 95 -23.96 -6.85 12.25
CA GLY A 95 -24.88 -7.95 12.55
C GLY A 95 -24.37 -8.98 13.56
N SER A 96 -24.96 -8.95 14.75
CA SER A 96 -25.56 -10.17 15.30
C SER A 96 -26.81 -9.78 16.12
N PRO A 97 -28.03 -9.74 15.56
CA PRO A 97 -29.21 -9.87 16.39
C PRO A 97 -29.29 -11.34 16.84
N ARG A 98 -29.39 -11.53 18.17
CA ARG A 98 -29.74 -12.82 18.77
C ARG A 98 -31.16 -13.21 18.41
#